data_AF-A0A540W530-F1
#
_entry.id   AF-A0A540W530-F1
#
_cell.length_a   1.000
_cell.length_b   1.000
_cell.length_c   1.000
_cell.angle_alpha   90.00
_cell.angle_beta   90.00
_cell.angle_gamma   90.00
#
_symmetry.space_group_name_H-M   'P 1'
#
loop_
_entity.id
_entity.type
_entity.pdbx_description
1 polymer ?
#
loop_
_entity_poly.entity_id
_entity_poly.type
_entity_poly.pdbx_seq_one_letter_code
_entity_poly.pdbx_strand_id
1 'polypeptide(L)' 'MRELRKQAELSQERLAERSGLTVRSIGDLERGRTRPRRSNVRRLITALGAEGDDATCLEQAAM' A
#
# COMPACT_ATOMS: atom_id res chain seq x y z
N MET A 1 5.41 0.55 4.09
CA MET A 1 4.79 0.67 2.74
C MET A 1 5.83 0.48 1.61
N ARG A 2 6.83 1.36 1.46
CA ARG A 2 7.86 1.23 0.40
C ARG A 2 8.56 -0.13 0.39
N GLU A 3 8.95 -0.62 1.56
CA GLU A 3 9.63 -1.93 1.65
C GLU A 3 8.70 -3.08 1.29
N LEU A 4 7.45 -3.09 1.75
CA LEU A 4 6.44 -4.08 1.32
C LEU A 4 6.27 -4.11 -0.20
N ARG A 5 6.24 -2.92 -0.84
CA ARG A 5 6.16 -2.86 -2.31
C ARG A 5 7.39 -3.46 -2.99
N LYS A 6 8.59 -3.19 -2.46
CA LYS A 6 9.84 -3.74 -3.01
C LYS A 6 9.92 -5.26 -2.84
N GLN A 7 9.47 -5.79 -1.70
CA GLN A 7 9.38 -7.22 -1.44
C GLN A 7 8.40 -7.90 -2.39
N ALA A 8 7.31 -7.23 -2.74
CA ALA A 8 6.38 -7.68 -3.78
C ALA A 8 6.88 -7.44 -5.22
N GLU A 9 8.10 -6.92 -5.40
CA GLU A 9 8.71 -6.59 -6.71
C GLU A 9 7.85 -5.68 -7.62
N LEU A 10 6.99 -4.85 -7.02
CA LEU A 10 6.10 -3.96 -7.76
C LEU A 10 6.72 -2.57 -7.94
N SER A 11 6.56 -1.95 -9.10
CA SER A 11 6.77 -0.50 -9.24
C SER A 11 5.62 0.28 -8.59
N GLN A 12 5.77 1.61 -8.40
CA GLN A 12 4.65 2.41 -7.88
C GLN A 12 3.46 2.41 -8.85
N GLU A 13 3.74 2.41 -10.16
CA GLU A 13 2.78 2.30 -11.25
C GLU A 13 2.04 0.95 -11.22
N ARG A 14 2.76 -0.16 -11.06
CA ARG A 14 2.13 -1.49 -10.98
C ARG A 14 1.32 -1.68 -9.71
N LEU A 15 1.78 -1.15 -8.59
CA LEU A 15 0.98 -1.17 -7.36
C LEU A 15 -0.27 -0.28 -7.47
N ALA A 16 -0.13 0.89 -8.08
CA ALA A 16 -1.26 1.79 -8.35
C ALA A 16 -2.31 1.11 -9.23
N GLU A 17 -1.90 0.47 -10.33
CA GLU A 17 -2.78 -0.30 -11.21
C GLU A 17 -3.49 -1.43 -10.46
N ARG A 18 -2.75 -2.30 -9.75
CA ARG A 18 -3.33 -3.43 -9.01
C ARG A 18 -4.26 -3.01 -7.88
N SER A 19 -3.89 -1.96 -7.15
CA SER A 19 -4.72 -1.44 -6.05
C SER A 19 -5.82 -0.50 -6.54
N GLY A 20 -5.79 -0.06 -7.80
CA GLY A 20 -6.63 0.99 -8.38
C GLY A 20 -6.50 2.35 -7.67
N LEU A 21 -5.33 2.63 -7.08
CA LEU A 21 -4.97 3.94 -6.55
C LEU A 21 -4.16 4.70 -7.59
N THR A 22 -3.96 6.00 -7.38
CA THR A 22 -3.05 6.76 -8.25
C THR A 22 -1.60 6.56 -7.82
N VAL A 23 -0.66 6.63 -8.77
CA VAL A 23 0.79 6.59 -8.49
C VAL A 23 1.19 7.66 -7.49
N ARG A 24 0.58 8.86 -7.60
CA ARG A 24 0.77 9.95 -6.64
C ARG A 24 0.35 9.54 -5.23
N SER A 25 -0.85 8.95 -5.08
CA SER A 25 -1.33 8.46 -3.79
C SER A 25 -0.38 7.40 -3.20
N ILE A 26 0.13 6.47 -4.01
CA ILE A 26 1.16 5.51 -3.57
C ILE A 26 2.42 6.25 -3.07
N GLY A 27 2.91 7.22 -3.84
CA GLY A 27 4.08 8.01 -3.46
C GLY A 27 3.90 8.86 -2.20
N ASP A 28 2.70 9.38 -1.96
CA ASP A 28 2.35 10.13 -0.75
C ASP A 28 2.28 9.21 0.48
N LEU A 29 1.68 8.02 0.31
CA LEU A 29 1.63 6.99 1.35
C LEU A 29 3.01 6.47 1.73
N GLU A 30 3.88 6.20 0.74
CA GLU A 30 5.25 5.75 1.01
C GLU A 30 6.09 6.75 1.79
N ARG A 31 5.83 8.05 1.57
CA ARG A 31 6.53 9.15 2.26
C ARG A 31 5.86 9.54 3.57
N GLY A 32 4.77 8.87 3.96
CA GLY A 32 4.01 9.21 5.17
C GLY A 32 3.30 10.57 5.11
N ARG A 33 3.11 11.14 3.91
CA ARG A 33 2.46 12.46 3.73
C ARG A 33 0.96 12.41 3.94
N THR A 34 0.36 11.24 3.74
CA THR A 34 -1.07 11.02 3.93
C THR A 34 -1.29 9.69 4.64
N ARG A 35 -2.40 9.59 5.38
CA ARG A 35 -2.89 8.32 5.92
C ARG A 35 -3.85 7.64 4.93
N PRO A 36 -3.69 6.34 4.66
CA PRO A 36 -4.62 5.63 3.79
C PRO A 36 -5.98 5.47 4.48
N ARG A 37 -7.07 5.60 3.69
CA ARG A 37 -8.40 5.20 4.17
C ARG A 37 -8.46 3.68 4.34
N ARG A 38 -9.31 3.19 5.25
CA ARG A 38 -9.53 1.75 5.50
C ARG A 38 -9.82 0.95 4.22
N SER A 39 -10.60 1.51 3.30
CA SER A 39 -10.88 0.89 1.99
C SER A 39 -9.63 0.77 1.11
N ASN A 40 -8.76 1.79 1.12
CA ASN A 40 -7.51 1.78 0.38
C ASN A 40 -6.51 0.80 0.99
N VAL A 41 -6.49 0.64 2.32
CA VAL A 41 -5.66 -0.37 2.98
C VAL A 41 -6.03 -1.78 2.52
N ARG A 42 -7.31 -2.14 2.49
CA ARG A 42 -7.73 -3.46 2.01
C ARG A 42 -7.26 -3.71 0.57
N ARG A 43 -7.41 -2.70 -0.30
CA ARG A 43 -6.94 -2.78 -1.70
C ARG A 43 -5.43 -2.93 -1.80
N LEU A 44 -4.68 -2.25 -0.93
CA LEU A 44 -3.22 -2.35 -0.85
C LEU A 44 -2.77 -3.72 -0.34
N ILE A 45 -3.40 -4.26 0.70
CA ILE A 45 -3.13 -5.61 1.24
C ILE A 45 -3.29 -6.64 0.11
N THR A 46 -4.43 -6.61 -0.59
CA THR A 46 -4.68 -7.51 -1.73
C THR A 46 -3.68 -7.31 -2.87
N ALA A 47 -3.37 -6.07 -3.24
CA ALA A 47 -2.46 -5.79 -4.36
C ALA A 47 -0.99 -6.16 -4.08
N LEU A 48 -0.58 -6.06 -2.81
CA LEU A 48 0.75 -6.43 -2.33
C LEU A 48 0.88 -7.93 -2.05
N GLY A 49 -0.24 -8.65 -1.92
CA GLY A 49 -0.22 -10.02 -1.38
C GLY A 49 0.29 -10.06 0.06
N ALA A 50 0.03 -9.00 0.83
CA ALA A 50 0.50 -8.89 2.21
C ALA A 50 -0.35 -9.76 3.13
N GLU A 51 0.30 -10.55 3.98
CA GLU A 51 -0.34 -11.44 4.96
C GLU A 51 0.32 -11.26 6.34
N GLY A 52 -0.34 -11.75 7.39
CA GLY A 52 0.20 -11.71 8.76
C GLY A 52 0.59 -10.31 9.24
N ASP A 53 1.85 -10.16 9.65
CA ASP A 53 2.38 -8.91 10.21
C ASP A 53 2.39 -7.76 9.20
N ASP A 54 2.59 -8.06 7.91
CA ASP A 54 2.59 -7.05 6.85
C ASP A 54 1.20 -6.46 6.63
N ALA A 55 0.17 -7.31 6.65
CA ALA A 55 -1.22 -6.87 6.59
C ALA A 55 -1.59 -6.04 7.82
N THR A 56 -1.21 -6.49 9.01
CA THR A 56 -1.45 -5.78 10.27
C THR A 56 -0.79 -4.40 10.27
N CYS A 57 0.45 -4.30 9.78
CA CYS A 57 1.16 -3.03 9.65
C CYS A 57 0.41 -2.04 8.73
N LEU A 58 -0.13 -2.52 7.61
CA LEU A 58 -0.94 -1.70 6.70
C LEU A 58 -2.26 -1.25 7.34
N GLU A 59 -2.89 -2.09 8.16
CA GLU A 59 -4.09 -1.72 8.93
C GLU A 59 -3.81 -0.66 9.99
N GLN A 60 -2.71 -0.79 10.72
CA GLN A 60 -2.29 0.21 11.71
C GLN A 60 -1.98 1.57 11.07
N ALA A 61 -1.48 1.60 9.83
CA ALA A 61 -1.25 2.85 9.12
C ALA A 61 -2.55 3.65 8.82
N ALA A 62 -3.72 3.00 8.83
CA ALA A 62 -5.02 3.66 8.64
C ALA A 62 -5.69 4.14 9.94
N MET A 63 -5.19 3.72 11.11
CA MET A 63 -5.63 4.22 12.44
C MET A 63 -4.80 5.43 12.80
#